data_AF-A0A7C5I5E0-F1
#
_entry.id   AF-A0A7C5I5E0-F1
#
_cell.length_a   1.000
_cell.length_b   1.000
_cell.length_c   1.000
_cell.angle_alpha   90.00
_cell.angle_beta   90.00
_cell.angle_gamma   90.00
#
_symmetry.space_group_name_H-M   'P 1'
#
loop_
_entity.id
_entity.type
_entity.pdbx_description
1 polymer ?
#
loop_
_entity_poly.entity_id
_entity_poly.type
_entity_poly.pdbx_seq_one_letter_code
_entity_poly.pdbx_strand_id
1 'polypeptide(L)'
;MAVPIVEAFWRPQEAIEEVKKEGSLSTPIIYLVIAGILTAISLAILSYSVGGTISSETKLAQLLSNPGIAAAGGFLIVFVGGLLGGLYYMLVMGALKTESDYFAGVAALAHTAMPASLGLLILSILSLIPAVGVIIGAIIALIFFALSAGTLYNATREFFETDMVTALVGVSAFGLALGVIIALSAISGIPYLPKPSTS
;
A
#
# COMPACT_ATOMS: atom_id res chain seq x y z
N MET A 1 14.27 13.67 -17.90
CA MET A 1 14.47 14.53 -16.72
C MET A 1 14.59 13.62 -15.52
N ALA A 2 15.46 13.94 -14.55
CA ALA A 2 15.63 13.09 -13.37
C ALA A 2 14.36 13.21 -12.53
N VAL A 3 13.51 12.19 -12.58
CA VAL A 3 12.31 12.08 -11.75
C VAL A 3 12.76 12.29 -10.30
N PRO A 4 12.30 13.35 -9.60
CA PRO A 4 12.79 13.64 -8.26
C PRO A 4 12.12 12.66 -7.28
N ILE A 5 12.64 11.44 -7.24
CA ILE A 5 12.20 10.32 -6.40
C ILE A 5 12.06 10.74 -4.93
N VAL A 6 12.91 11.67 -4.48
CA VAL A 6 12.89 12.23 -3.11
C VAL A 6 11.65 13.09 -2.86
N GLU A 7 11.20 13.85 -3.86
CA GLU A 7 10.03 14.71 -3.76
C GLU A 7 8.74 13.89 -3.75
N ALA A 8 8.71 12.72 -4.40
CA ALA A 8 7.59 11.79 -4.28
C ALA A 8 7.34 11.29 -2.84
N PHE A 9 8.35 11.35 -1.95
CA PHE A 9 8.19 10.99 -0.54
C PHE A 9 7.74 12.15 0.35
N TRP A 10 8.22 13.37 0.09
CA TRP A 10 8.05 14.52 0.99
C TRP A 10 7.10 15.60 0.45
N ARG A 11 6.97 15.72 -0.87
CA ARG A 11 6.16 16.70 -1.60
C ARG A 11 5.28 15.98 -2.63
N PRO A 12 4.37 15.09 -2.19
CA PRO A 12 3.57 14.26 -3.10
C PRO A 12 2.72 15.08 -4.08
N GLN A 13 2.32 16.30 -3.73
CA GLN A 13 1.56 17.20 -4.62
C GLN A 13 2.35 17.60 -5.87
N GLU A 14 3.63 17.90 -5.74
CA GLU A 14 4.47 18.32 -6.87
C GLU A 14 4.76 17.16 -7.82
N ALA A 15 4.99 15.97 -7.25
CA ALA A 15 5.14 14.74 -8.03
C ALA A 15 3.88 14.42 -8.84
N ILE A 16 2.68 14.63 -8.28
CA ILE A 16 1.40 14.45 -8.98
C ILE A 16 1.30 15.39 -10.18
N GLU A 17 1.62 16.68 -10.00
CA GLU A 17 1.58 17.66 -11.09
C GLU A 17 2.54 17.34 -12.23
N GLU A 18 3.76 16.86 -11.91
CA GLU A 18 4.76 16.49 -12.92
C GLU A 18 4.32 15.24 -13.71
N VAL A 19 3.84 14.21 -13.03
CA VAL A 19 3.36 12.99 -13.68
C VAL A 19 2.11 13.23 -14.51
N LYS A 20 1.21 14.12 -14.07
CA LYS A 20 0.06 14.55 -14.87
C LYS A 20 0.49 15.23 -16.17
N LYS A 21 1.55 16.06 -16.14
CA LYS A 21 2.09 16.71 -17.34
C LYS A 21 2.78 15.74 -18.30
N GLU A 22 3.43 14.70 -17.79
CA GLU A 22 4.06 13.67 -18.63
C GLU A 22 3.04 12.75 -19.30
N GLY A 23 1.94 12.40 -18.61
CA GLY A 23 0.90 11.50 -19.12
C GLY A 23 1.38 10.08 -19.45
N SER A 24 2.57 9.69 -19.01
CA SER A 24 3.21 8.43 -19.36
C SER A 24 3.09 7.39 -18.24
N LEU A 25 2.64 6.17 -18.57
CA LEU A 25 2.55 5.06 -17.63
C LEU A 25 3.91 4.64 -17.04
N SER A 26 5.02 4.96 -17.70
CA SER A 26 6.37 4.64 -17.23
C SER A 26 6.65 5.17 -15.84
N THR A 27 6.25 6.42 -15.53
CA THR A 27 6.61 7.07 -14.28
C THR A 27 5.89 6.46 -13.07
N PRO A 28 4.56 6.25 -13.09
CA PRO A 28 3.86 5.48 -12.06
C PRO A 28 4.40 4.05 -11.85
N ILE A 29 4.77 3.36 -12.94
CA ILE A 29 5.34 2.01 -12.84
C ILE A 29 6.69 2.06 -12.12
N ILE A 30 7.54 3.04 -12.42
CA ILE A 30 8.83 3.23 -11.72
C ILE A 30 8.60 3.48 -10.23
N TYR A 31 7.63 4.32 -9.86
CA TYR A 31 7.26 4.54 -8.46
C TYR A 31 6.77 3.27 -7.77
N LEU A 32 5.95 2.45 -8.42
CA LEU A 32 5.54 1.16 -7.87
C LEU A 32 6.71 0.18 -7.69
N VAL A 33 7.67 0.16 -8.63
CA VAL A 33 8.87 -0.66 -8.49
C VAL A 33 9.69 -0.20 -7.29
N ILE A 34 9.93 1.11 -7.13
CA ILE A 34 10.67 1.67 -6.01
C ILE A 34 9.96 1.38 -4.69
N ALA A 35 8.67 1.69 -4.60
CA ALA A 35 7.86 1.40 -3.41
C ALA A 35 7.86 -0.10 -3.09
N GLY A 36 7.77 -0.96 -4.11
CA GLY A 36 7.85 -2.40 -3.95
C GLY A 36 9.19 -2.87 -3.41
N ILE A 37 10.30 -2.34 -3.91
CA ILE A 37 11.65 -2.65 -3.39
C ILE A 37 11.78 -2.21 -1.95
N LEU A 38 11.32 -1.00 -1.61
CA LEU A 38 11.35 -0.49 -0.25
C LEU A 38 10.54 -1.39 0.68
N THR A 39 9.30 -1.72 0.32
CA THR A 39 8.46 -2.62 1.11
C THR A 39 9.06 -4.02 1.25
N ALA A 40 9.72 -4.55 0.22
CA ALA A 40 10.42 -5.84 0.28
C ALA A 40 11.56 -5.83 1.31
N ILE A 41 12.41 -4.80 1.27
CA ILE A 41 13.49 -4.61 2.24
C ILE A 41 12.91 -4.50 3.65
N SER A 42 11.88 -3.68 3.83
CA SER A 42 11.27 -3.44 5.13
C SER A 42 10.65 -4.71 5.72
N LEU A 43 9.96 -5.52 4.91
CA LEU A 43 9.38 -6.79 5.35
C LEU A 43 10.43 -7.85 5.64
N ALA A 44 11.56 -7.86 4.92
CA ALA A 44 12.69 -8.72 5.24
C ALA A 44 13.29 -8.39 6.61
N ILE A 45 13.46 -7.10 6.92
CA ILE A 45 13.97 -6.62 8.21
C ILE A 45 12.98 -6.96 9.33
N LEU A 46 11.69 -6.71 9.13
CA LEU A 46 10.65 -7.07 10.10
C LEU A 46 10.59 -8.58 10.34
N SER A 47 10.71 -9.38 9.28
CA SER A 47 10.77 -10.84 9.37
C SER A 47 11.97 -11.30 10.22
N TYR A 48 13.14 -10.68 10.05
CA TYR A 48 14.31 -10.97 10.87
C TYR A 48 14.13 -10.56 12.34
N SER A 49 13.53 -9.39 12.59
CA SER A 49 13.29 -8.88 13.94
C SER A 49 12.25 -9.71 14.72
N VAL A 50 11.23 -10.23 14.04
CA VAL A 50 10.06 -10.88 14.65
C VAL A 50 10.07 -12.41 14.51
N GLY A 51 10.92 -12.98 13.65
CA GLY A 51 10.99 -14.41 13.33
C GLY A 51 11.29 -15.36 14.50
N GLY A 52 11.67 -14.83 15.68
CA GLY A 52 11.90 -15.61 16.89
C GLY A 52 10.69 -15.74 17.84
N THR A 53 9.60 -15.00 17.63
CA THR A 53 8.51 -14.85 18.63
C THR A 53 7.12 -15.27 18.17
N ILE A 54 6.90 -15.56 16.88
CA ILE A 54 5.56 -15.92 16.37
C ILE A 54 5.41 -17.44 16.20
N SER A 55 4.49 -18.04 16.96
CA SER A 55 4.01 -19.41 16.73
C SER A 55 3.31 -19.52 15.38
N SER A 56 3.70 -20.53 14.59
CA SER A 56 3.50 -20.68 13.14
C SER A 56 2.05 -20.92 12.64
N GLU A 57 1.02 -20.49 13.37
CA GLU A 57 -0.36 -20.90 13.09
C GLU A 57 -1.07 -20.06 12.02
N THR A 58 -0.58 -18.86 11.67
CA THR A 58 -1.20 -18.02 10.62
C THR A 58 -0.33 -17.94 9.35
N LYS A 59 -0.97 -17.90 8.17
CA LYS A 59 -0.27 -17.71 6.88
C LYS A 59 0.57 -16.42 6.83
N LEU A 60 0.14 -15.39 7.56
CA LEU A 60 0.85 -14.12 7.73
C LEU A 60 2.10 -14.28 8.59
N ALA A 61 2.04 -15.10 9.65
CA ALA A 61 3.20 -15.50 10.43
C ALA A 61 4.19 -16.35 9.60
N GLN A 62 3.71 -17.25 8.75
CA GLN A 62 4.58 -18.01 7.85
C GLN A 62 5.28 -17.11 6.81
N LEU A 63 4.58 -16.12 6.25
CA LEU A 63 5.17 -15.13 5.36
C LEU A 63 6.29 -14.34 6.05
N LEU A 64 6.07 -13.96 7.32
CA LEU A 64 7.02 -13.23 8.15
C LEU A 64 8.08 -14.12 8.82
N SER A 65 7.97 -15.44 8.73
CA SER A 65 8.95 -16.37 9.33
C SER A 65 10.18 -16.58 8.46
N ASN A 66 10.08 -16.31 7.16
CA ASN A 66 11.18 -16.44 6.22
C ASN A 66 11.43 -15.09 5.52
N PRO A 67 12.60 -14.46 5.72
CA PRO A 67 12.86 -13.12 5.19
C PRO A 67 12.83 -13.08 3.66
N GLY A 68 13.19 -14.18 2.97
CA GLY A 68 13.12 -14.26 1.51
C GLY A 68 11.68 -14.28 1.00
N ILE A 69 10.79 -15.00 1.69
CA ILE A 69 9.35 -15.05 1.35
C ILE A 69 8.68 -13.72 1.70
N ALA A 70 9.03 -13.10 2.84
CA ALA A 70 8.55 -11.79 3.24
C ALA A 70 8.92 -10.71 2.21
N ALA A 71 10.17 -10.72 1.74
CA ALA A 71 10.64 -9.77 0.72
C ALA A 71 9.90 -9.95 -0.61
N ALA A 72 9.86 -11.18 -1.13
CA ALA A 72 9.19 -11.48 -2.39
C ALA A 72 7.68 -11.19 -2.34
N GLY A 73 7.02 -11.59 -1.24
CA GLY A 73 5.61 -11.31 -0.99
C GLY A 73 5.34 -9.81 -0.88
N GLY A 74 6.18 -9.08 -0.15
CA GLY A 74 6.11 -7.63 -0.02
C GLY A 74 6.20 -6.90 -1.35
N PHE A 75 7.22 -7.25 -2.16
CA PHE A 75 7.39 -6.71 -3.50
C PHE A 75 6.16 -6.99 -4.37
N LEU A 76 5.70 -8.24 -4.42
CA LEU A 76 4.58 -8.64 -5.26
C LEU A 76 3.27 -7.96 -4.83
N ILE A 77 3.01 -7.84 -3.54
CA ILE A 77 1.82 -7.16 -3.02
C ILE A 77 1.80 -5.70 -3.45
N VAL A 78 2.93 -4.98 -3.35
CA VAL A 78 2.96 -3.55 -3.73
C VAL A 78 2.96 -3.39 -5.25
N PHE A 79 3.75 -4.18 -5.97
CA PHE A 79 3.88 -4.04 -7.42
C PHE A 79 2.63 -4.55 -8.14
N VAL A 80 2.29 -5.84 -7.97
CA VAL A 80 1.12 -6.44 -8.62
C VAL A 80 -0.17 -5.89 -8.02
N GLY A 81 -0.23 -5.72 -6.70
CA GLY A 81 -1.39 -5.11 -6.05
C GLY A 81 -1.55 -3.63 -6.37
N GLY A 82 -0.47 -2.89 -6.65
CA GLY A 82 -0.54 -1.51 -7.16
C GLY A 82 -1.09 -1.44 -8.59
N LEU A 83 -0.68 -2.35 -9.47
CA LEU A 83 -1.18 -2.43 -10.85
C LEU A 83 -2.66 -2.88 -10.89
N LEU A 84 -2.98 -4.00 -10.22
CA LEU A 84 -4.36 -4.52 -10.14
C LEU A 84 -5.25 -3.59 -9.32
N GLY A 85 -4.71 -3.00 -8.26
CA GLY A 85 -5.39 -1.98 -7.48
C GLY A 85 -5.69 -0.75 -8.33
N GLY A 86 -4.79 -0.35 -9.22
CA GLY A 86 -4.99 0.79 -10.12
C GLY A 86 -6.11 0.52 -11.11
N LEU A 87 -6.17 -0.71 -11.64
CA LEU A 87 -7.31 -1.17 -12.45
C LEU A 87 -8.61 -1.14 -11.66
N TYR A 88 -8.61 -1.69 -10.44
CA TYR A 88 -9.79 -1.68 -9.58
C TYR A 88 -10.24 -0.25 -9.26
N TYR A 89 -9.29 0.64 -8.97
CA TYR A 89 -9.57 2.03 -8.65
C TYR A 89 -10.13 2.79 -9.85
N MET A 90 -9.61 2.54 -11.05
CA MET A 90 -10.19 3.04 -12.30
C MET A 90 -11.65 2.61 -12.45
N LEU A 91 -11.98 1.34 -12.16
CA LEU A 91 -13.37 0.86 -12.24
C LEU A 91 -14.29 1.52 -11.20
N VAL A 92 -13.80 1.72 -9.97
CA VAL A 92 -14.54 2.43 -8.91
C VAL A 92 -14.84 3.87 -9.34
N MET A 93 -13.83 4.58 -9.84
CA MET A 93 -13.98 5.97 -10.28
C MET A 93 -14.84 6.08 -11.55
N GLY A 94 -14.70 5.14 -12.49
CA GLY A 94 -15.56 5.05 -13.68
C GLY A 94 -17.03 4.82 -13.34
N ALA A 95 -17.33 4.05 -12.29
CA ALA A 95 -18.70 3.90 -11.79
C ALA A 95 -19.27 5.21 -11.23
N LEU A 96 -18.43 6.14 -10.78
CA LEU A 96 -18.80 7.49 -10.34
C LEU A 96 -18.91 8.50 -11.50
N LYS A 97 -18.86 8.03 -12.76
CA LYS A 97 -18.90 8.85 -13.99
C LYS A 97 -17.74 9.84 -14.13
N THR A 98 -16.57 9.54 -13.57
CA THR A 98 -15.37 10.34 -13.81
C THR A 98 -14.64 9.89 -15.07
N GLU A 99 -13.88 10.79 -15.68
CA GLU A 99 -12.90 10.41 -16.69
C GLU A 99 -11.88 9.49 -16.00
N SER A 100 -11.83 8.23 -16.45
CA SER A 100 -11.17 7.16 -15.72
C SER A 100 -10.32 6.33 -16.67
N ASP A 101 -9.04 6.64 -16.66
CA ASP A 101 -8.03 5.87 -17.37
C ASP A 101 -7.24 4.97 -16.42
N TYR A 102 -6.72 3.86 -16.96
CA TYR A 102 -5.86 2.96 -16.22
C TYR A 102 -4.61 3.68 -15.67
N PHE A 103 -4.10 4.64 -16.44
CA PHE A 103 -3.03 5.53 -15.99
C PHE A 103 -3.38 6.27 -14.71
N ALA A 104 -4.57 6.89 -14.64
CA ALA A 104 -5.01 7.64 -13.46
C ALA A 104 -5.08 6.75 -12.20
N GLY A 105 -5.61 5.54 -12.35
CA GLY A 105 -5.68 4.56 -11.26
C GLY A 105 -4.31 4.12 -10.76
N VAL A 106 -3.40 3.74 -11.66
CA VAL A 106 -2.04 3.32 -11.31
C VAL A 106 -1.24 4.49 -10.74
N ALA A 107 -1.35 5.69 -11.33
CA ALA A 107 -0.67 6.89 -10.85
C ALA A 107 -1.10 7.27 -9.44
N ALA A 108 -2.40 7.21 -9.14
CA ALA A 108 -2.91 7.48 -7.80
C ALA A 108 -2.31 6.52 -6.77
N LEU A 109 -2.35 5.21 -7.04
CA LEU A 109 -1.80 4.22 -6.11
C LEU A 109 -0.27 4.24 -6.01
N ALA A 110 0.43 4.52 -7.11
CA ALA A 110 1.88 4.64 -7.11
C ALA A 110 2.36 5.77 -6.18
N HIS A 111 1.73 6.95 -6.26
CA HIS A 111 2.04 8.08 -5.40
C HIS A 111 1.65 7.82 -3.94
N THR A 112 0.57 7.08 -3.70
CA THR A 112 0.17 6.64 -2.35
C THR A 112 1.18 5.65 -1.75
N ALA A 113 1.68 4.70 -2.56
CA ALA A 113 2.59 3.65 -2.10
C ALA A 113 3.96 4.19 -1.66
N MET A 114 4.44 5.28 -2.25
CA MET A 114 5.73 5.89 -1.93
C MET A 114 5.87 6.27 -0.44
N PRO A 115 5.09 7.22 0.13
CA PRO A 115 5.18 7.57 1.55
C PRO A 115 4.87 6.38 2.47
N ALA A 116 3.94 5.50 2.09
CA ALA A 116 3.63 4.29 2.86
C ALA A 116 4.84 3.34 2.97
N SER A 117 5.55 3.10 1.87
CA SER A 117 6.74 2.23 1.83
C SER A 117 7.89 2.79 2.67
N LEU A 118 8.05 4.13 2.68
CA LEU A 118 9.05 4.80 3.50
C LEU A 118 8.72 4.71 5.00
N GLY A 119 7.45 4.93 5.37
CA GLY A 119 6.99 4.73 6.76
C GLY A 119 7.22 3.31 7.25
N LEU A 120 6.97 2.33 6.38
CA LEU A 120 7.20 0.90 6.68
C LEU A 120 8.69 0.58 6.81
N LEU A 121 9.56 1.22 6.02
CA LEU A 121 11.02 1.10 6.16
C LEU A 121 11.52 1.66 7.49
N ILE A 122 11.08 2.85 7.87
CA ILE A 122 11.47 3.46 9.15
C ILE A 122 11.03 2.57 10.32
N LEU A 123 9.79 2.07 10.28
CA LEU A 123 9.29 1.11 11.26
C LEU A 123 10.18 -0.14 11.31
N SER A 124 10.53 -0.70 10.15
CA SER A 124 11.34 -1.91 10.10
C SER A 124 12.72 -1.72 10.71
N ILE A 125 13.40 -0.60 10.41
CA ILE A 125 14.72 -0.28 10.96
C ILE A 125 14.62 -0.07 12.47
N LEU A 126 13.64 0.71 12.94
CA LEU A 126 13.47 0.97 14.36
C LEU A 126 13.01 -0.27 15.14
N SER A 127 12.39 -1.25 14.49
CA SER A 127 12.04 -2.52 15.12
C SER A 127 13.25 -3.34 15.57
N LEU A 128 14.46 -3.02 15.09
CA LEU A 128 15.71 -3.63 15.54
C LEU A 128 16.11 -3.17 16.96
N ILE A 129 15.51 -2.08 17.47
CA ILE A 129 15.71 -1.59 18.83
C ILE A 129 14.53 -2.10 19.69
N PRO A 130 14.76 -3.00 20.66
CA PRO A 130 13.70 -3.60 21.46
C PRO A 130 12.87 -2.58 22.22
N ALA A 131 11.55 -2.85 22.31
CA ALA A 131 10.52 -2.08 23.01
C ALA A 131 10.34 -0.61 22.55
N VAL A 132 11.35 0.25 22.75
CA VAL A 132 11.26 1.69 22.48
C VAL A 132 11.24 1.97 20.98
N GLY A 133 12.06 1.25 20.20
CA GLY A 133 12.14 1.43 18.75
C GLY A 133 10.83 1.07 18.04
N VAL A 134 10.18 -0.01 18.45
CA VAL A 134 8.88 -0.43 17.88
C VAL A 134 7.80 0.62 18.10
N ILE A 135 7.71 1.20 19.31
CA ILE A 135 6.70 2.21 19.63
C ILE A 135 6.94 3.49 18.81
N ILE A 136 8.18 4.00 18.80
CA ILE A 136 8.53 5.20 18.03
C ILE A 136 8.33 4.95 16.53
N GLY A 137 8.77 3.79 16.03
CA GLY A 137 8.59 3.40 14.64
C GLY A 137 7.13 3.31 14.24
N ALA A 138 6.26 2.79 15.10
CA ALA A 138 4.82 2.71 14.83
C ALA A 138 4.20 4.11 14.74
N ILE A 139 4.56 5.04 15.64
CA ILE A 139 4.10 6.42 15.58
C ILE A 139 4.53 7.09 14.27
N ILE A 140 5.79 6.94 13.87
CA ILE A 140 6.30 7.52 12.62
C ILE A 140 5.59 6.89 11.41
N ALA A 141 5.43 5.57 11.39
CA ALA A 141 4.72 4.89 10.32
C ALA A 141 3.27 5.37 10.19
N LEU A 142 2.57 5.60 11.30
CA LEU A 142 1.21 6.17 11.29
C LEU A 142 1.16 7.56 10.64
N ILE A 143 2.15 8.41 10.88
CA ILE A 143 2.26 9.72 10.22
C ILE A 143 2.41 9.53 8.70
N PHE A 144 3.29 8.62 8.27
CA PHE A 144 3.48 8.34 6.84
C PHE A 144 2.26 7.67 6.19
N PHE A 145 1.52 6.83 6.91
CA PHE A 145 0.26 6.27 6.42
C PHE A 145 -0.83 7.34 6.31
N ALA A 146 -0.88 8.30 7.24
CA ALA A 146 -1.78 9.45 7.13
C ALA A 146 -1.42 10.33 5.91
N LEU A 147 -0.13 10.58 5.68
CA LEU A 147 0.37 11.29 4.49
C LEU A 147 0.02 10.52 3.20
N SER A 148 0.15 9.19 3.21
CA SER A 148 -0.22 8.32 2.11
C SER A 148 -1.73 8.40 1.80
N ALA A 149 -2.58 8.38 2.82
CA ALA A 149 -4.03 8.55 2.65
C ALA A 149 -4.40 9.94 2.08
N GLY A 150 -3.76 11.01 2.59
CA GLY A 150 -3.93 12.36 2.04
C GLY A 150 -3.43 12.46 0.59
N THR A 151 -2.36 11.75 0.26
CA THR A 151 -1.82 11.65 -1.10
C THR A 151 -2.80 10.92 -2.01
N LEU A 152 -3.39 9.82 -1.57
CA LEU A 152 -4.41 9.09 -2.34
C LEU A 152 -5.59 10.01 -2.68
N TYR A 153 -6.10 10.74 -1.69
CA TYR A 153 -7.20 11.68 -1.89
C TYR A 153 -6.86 12.78 -2.91
N ASN A 154 -5.70 13.44 -2.75
CA ASN A 154 -5.29 14.48 -3.67
C ASN A 154 -5.00 13.92 -5.08
N ALA A 155 -4.30 12.79 -5.18
CA ALA A 155 -4.01 12.14 -6.46
C ALA A 155 -5.29 11.72 -7.18
N THR A 156 -6.30 11.26 -6.44
CA THR A 156 -7.62 10.92 -7.01
C THR A 156 -8.28 12.15 -7.61
N ARG A 157 -8.30 13.26 -6.87
CA ARG A 157 -8.85 14.53 -7.34
C ARG A 157 -8.17 14.98 -8.64
N GLU A 158 -6.84 14.94 -8.67
CA GLU A 158 -6.07 15.49 -9.79
C GLU A 158 -6.00 14.59 -11.02
N PHE A 159 -5.84 13.28 -10.85
CA PHE A 159 -5.71 12.35 -11.99
C PHE A 159 -7.05 11.95 -12.60
N PHE A 160 -8.14 11.98 -11.83
CA PHE A 160 -9.49 11.70 -12.34
C PHE A 160 -10.30 12.98 -12.62
N GLU A 161 -9.65 14.15 -12.53
CA GLU A 161 -10.23 15.48 -12.80
C GLU A 161 -11.60 15.68 -12.16
N THR A 162 -11.70 15.34 -10.87
CA THR A 162 -12.98 15.21 -10.19
C THR A 162 -13.13 16.16 -9.01
N ASP A 163 -14.37 16.41 -8.61
CA ASP A 163 -14.68 17.23 -7.45
C ASP A 163 -14.22 16.56 -6.14
N MET A 164 -14.00 17.39 -5.12
CA MET A 164 -13.58 16.94 -3.78
C MET A 164 -14.52 15.88 -3.18
N VAL A 165 -15.84 16.02 -3.41
CA VAL A 165 -16.84 15.06 -2.91
C VAL A 165 -16.71 13.72 -3.61
N THR A 166 -16.57 13.71 -4.93
CA THR A 166 -16.43 12.50 -5.73
C THR A 166 -15.13 11.76 -5.41
N ALA A 167 -14.02 12.50 -5.25
CA ALA A 167 -12.77 11.93 -4.79
C ALA A 167 -12.91 11.27 -3.40
N LEU A 168 -13.61 11.92 -2.46
CA LEU A 168 -13.85 11.35 -1.13
C LEU A 168 -14.69 10.06 -1.20
N VAL A 169 -15.75 10.05 -2.02
CA VAL A 169 -16.59 8.86 -2.24
C VAL A 169 -15.79 7.73 -2.88
N GLY A 170 -14.95 8.03 -3.87
CA GLY A 170 -14.07 7.06 -4.53
C GLY A 170 -13.06 6.42 -3.57
N VAL A 171 -12.32 7.25 -2.82
CA VAL A 171 -11.35 6.78 -1.81
C VAL A 171 -12.03 5.95 -0.73
N SER A 172 -13.19 6.40 -0.23
CA SER A 172 -13.91 5.68 0.82
C SER A 172 -14.51 4.36 0.32
N ALA A 173 -15.08 4.32 -0.88
CA ALA A 173 -15.58 3.07 -1.48
C ALA A 173 -14.44 2.06 -1.71
N PHE A 174 -13.31 2.51 -2.25
CA PHE A 174 -12.12 1.69 -2.42
C PHE A 174 -11.58 1.17 -1.08
N GLY A 175 -11.44 2.06 -0.09
CA GLY A 175 -10.97 1.71 1.25
C GLY A 175 -11.89 0.75 1.99
N LEU A 176 -13.20 0.95 1.92
CA LEU A 176 -14.19 0.04 2.50
C LEU A 176 -14.15 -1.34 1.86
N ALA A 177 -14.06 -1.42 0.52
CA ALA A 177 -13.95 -2.69 -0.18
C ALA A 177 -12.68 -3.46 0.21
N LEU A 178 -11.53 -2.79 0.27
CA LEU A 178 -10.30 -3.39 0.78
C LEU A 178 -10.44 -3.82 2.24
N GLY A 179 -11.07 -2.99 3.08
CA GLY A 179 -11.34 -3.31 4.48
C GLY A 179 -12.17 -4.58 4.65
N VAL A 180 -13.20 -4.77 3.81
CA VAL A 180 -14.02 -5.99 3.79
C VAL A 180 -13.19 -7.20 3.38
N ILE A 181 -12.35 -7.09 2.35
CA ILE A 181 -11.47 -8.20 1.91
C ILE A 181 -10.50 -8.59 3.03
N ILE A 182 -9.89 -7.61 3.71
CA ILE A 182 -8.97 -7.84 4.83
C ILE A 182 -9.73 -8.50 6.00
N ALA A 183 -10.91 -8.00 6.35
CA ALA A 183 -11.73 -8.57 7.41
C ALA A 183 -12.15 -10.02 7.12
N LEU A 184 -12.60 -10.32 5.89
CA LEU A 184 -12.95 -11.68 5.47
C LEU A 184 -11.73 -12.62 5.48
N SER A 185 -10.58 -12.11 5.09
CA SER A 185 -9.31 -12.86 5.14
C SER A 185 -8.87 -13.16 6.58
N ALA A 186 -9.15 -12.24 7.51
CA ALA A 186 -8.87 -12.45 8.93
C ALA A 186 -9.85 -13.45 9.58
N ILE A 187 -11.14 -13.42 9.21
CA ILE A 187 -12.17 -14.33 9.75
C ILE A 187 -11.98 -15.75 9.22
N SER A 188 -11.61 -15.91 7.94
CA SER A 188 -11.32 -17.24 7.34
C SER A 188 -10.05 -17.90 7.87
N GLY A 189 -9.22 -17.18 8.64
CA GLY A 189 -8.09 -17.71 9.39
C GLY A 189 -8.43 -18.28 10.77
N ILE A 190 -9.69 -18.19 11.22
CA ILE A 190 -10.15 -18.73 12.52
C ILE A 190 -10.58 -20.20 12.32
N PRO A 191 -9.93 -21.19 12.95
CA PRO A 191 -10.23 -22.60 12.78
C PRO A 191 -11.48 -23.03 13.58
N TYR A 192 -12.66 -22.49 13.27
CA TYR A 192 -13.92 -22.99 13.83
C TYR A 192 -15.06 -22.87 12.82
N LEU A 193 -15.11 -23.82 11.90
CA LEU A 193 -16.39 -24.39 11.50
C LEU A 193 -16.36 -25.86 11.94
N PRO A 194 -17.17 -26.26 12.95
CA PRO A 194 -17.31 -27.67 13.25
C PRO A 194 -17.79 -28.38 11.99
N LYS A 195 -17.05 -29.42 11.59
CA LYS A 195 -17.49 -30.34 10.53
C LYS A 195 -18.95 -30.71 10.83
N PRO A 196 -19.91 -30.53 9.91
CA PRO A 196 -21.25 -31.04 10.13
C PRO A 196 -21.13 -32.53 10.40
N SER A 197 -21.60 -32.97 11.57
CA SER A 197 -21.67 -34.39 11.92
C SER A 197 -22.60 -35.05 10.92
N THR A 198 -22.03 -35.76 9.95
CA THR A 198 -22.80 -36.68 9.12
C THR A 198 -23.19 -37.86 10.02
N SER A 199 -24.40 -37.80 10.58
CA SER A 199 -25.13 -38.95 11.08
C SER A 199 -25.97 -39.55 9.97
#